data_AF-A0A8T3PIF6-F1
#
_entry.id   AF-A0A8T3PIF6-F1
#
_cell.length_a   1.000
_cell.length_b   1.000
_cell.length_c   1.000
_cell.angle_alpha   90.00
_cell.angle_beta   90.00
_cell.angle_gamma   90.00
#
_symmetry.space_group_name_H-M   'P 1'
#
loop_
_entity.id
_entity.type
_entity.pdbx_description
1 polymer ?
#
loop_
_entity_poly.entity_id
_entity_poly.type
_entity_poly.pdbx_seq_one_letter_code
_entity_poly.pdbx_strand_id
1 'polypeptide(L)'
;LADMARTTLAILSNGSPRMLEVGLPADLRERFREVLSVDLVAAYKPSPAVYRLAAQRLELPPARILFVSSNQWDTAGAAAFGFRVALIDRTGAAREELPGQPHLVVYDLAELARAVDMASM
;
A
#
# COMPACT_ATOMS: atom_id res chain seq x y z
N LEU A 1 -6.10 16.83 -8.88
CA LEU A 1 -6.94 16.02 -7.97
C LEU A 1 -8.16 15.37 -8.66
N ALA A 2 -8.44 15.67 -9.94
CA ALA A 2 -9.65 15.18 -10.62
C ALA A 2 -9.57 13.72 -11.13
N ASP A 3 -8.39 13.07 -11.10
CA ASP A 3 -8.21 11.74 -11.72
C ASP A 3 -8.10 10.56 -10.70
N MET A 4 -8.08 10.86 -9.40
CA MET A 4 -8.21 9.82 -8.35
C MET A 4 -9.57 9.10 -8.40
N ALA A 5 -10.54 9.62 -9.17
CA ALA A 5 -11.87 9.03 -9.34
C ALA A 5 -11.86 7.65 -10.04
N ARG A 6 -10.75 7.23 -10.67
CA ARG A 6 -10.64 5.92 -11.34
C ARG A 6 -9.83 4.87 -10.57
N THR A 7 -9.24 5.22 -9.42
CA THR A 7 -8.39 4.31 -8.64
C THR A 7 -9.12 3.79 -7.41
N THR A 8 -9.19 2.48 -7.25
CA THR A 8 -9.70 1.85 -6.03
C THR A 8 -8.65 1.96 -4.92
N LEU A 9 -9.03 2.55 -3.78
CA LEU A 9 -8.14 2.66 -2.61
C LEU A 9 -8.45 1.57 -1.59
N ALA A 10 -7.39 1.02 -0.98
CA ALA A 10 -7.48 0.11 0.15
C ALA A 10 -6.37 0.35 1.19
N ILE A 11 -6.66 0.02 2.45
CA ILE A 11 -5.68 -0.03 3.54
C ILE A 11 -5.36 -1.48 3.84
N LEU A 12 -4.08 -1.80 4.04
CA LEU A 12 -3.59 -3.08 4.55
C LEU A 12 -2.63 -2.82 5.71
N SER A 13 -3.03 -3.16 6.93
CA SER A 13 -2.32 -2.77 8.15
C SER A 13 -2.10 -3.93 9.12
N ASN A 14 -0.96 -3.92 9.81
CA ASN A 14 -0.67 -4.80 10.94
C ASN A 14 -1.52 -4.47 12.19
N GLY A 15 -2.24 -3.35 12.21
CA GLY A 15 -3.13 -2.99 13.31
C GLY A 15 -4.36 -3.90 13.37
N SER A 16 -4.86 -4.15 14.59
CA SER A 16 -6.11 -4.90 14.78
C SER A 16 -7.32 -4.14 14.22
N PRO A 17 -8.47 -4.79 13.97
CA PRO A 17 -9.68 -4.12 13.50
C PRO A 17 -10.07 -2.93 14.37
N ARG A 18 -10.01 -3.08 15.70
CA ARG A 18 -10.31 -1.99 16.65
C ARG A 18 -9.34 -0.82 16.51
N MET A 19 -8.05 -1.08 16.29
CA MET A 19 -7.07 0.00 16.08
C MET A 19 -7.37 0.76 14.78
N LEU A 20 -7.82 0.07 13.73
CA LEU A 20 -8.17 0.70 12.46
C LEU A 20 -9.48 1.49 12.55
N GLU A 21 -10.48 0.98 13.28
CA GLU A 21 -11.73 1.70 13.54
C GLU A 21 -11.49 3.02 14.29
N VAL A 22 -10.60 3.02 15.28
CA VAL A 22 -10.28 4.22 16.07
C VAL A 22 -9.33 5.16 15.32
N GLY A 23 -8.36 4.61 14.60
CA GLY A 23 -7.29 5.38 13.94
C GLY A 23 -7.68 5.98 12.59
N LEU A 24 -8.85 5.62 12.04
CA LEU A 24 -9.30 6.07 10.72
C LEU A 24 -10.60 6.88 10.84
N PRO A 25 -10.54 8.22 10.72
CA PRO A 25 -11.73 9.07 10.70
C PRO A 25 -12.75 8.64 9.65
N ALA A 26 -14.05 8.82 9.94
CA ALA A 26 -15.14 8.32 9.09
C ALA A 26 -15.09 8.89 7.66
N ASP A 27 -14.81 10.19 7.53
CA ASP A 27 -14.67 10.89 6.25
C ASP A 27 -13.51 10.39 5.40
N LEU A 28 -12.46 9.88 6.04
CA LEU A 28 -11.34 9.23 5.36
C LEU A 28 -11.65 7.77 5.07
N ARG A 29 -12.31 7.05 6.00
CA ARG A 29 -12.73 5.65 5.86
C ARG A 29 -13.60 5.44 4.62
N GLU A 30 -14.53 6.34 4.35
CA GLU A 30 -15.44 6.28 3.20
C GLU A 30 -14.73 6.34 1.84
N ARG A 31 -13.48 6.81 1.80
CA ARG A 31 -12.68 6.88 0.57
C ARG A 31 -12.02 5.56 0.20
N PHE A 32 -11.98 4.59 1.12
CA PHE A 32 -11.36 3.28 0.92
C PHE A 32 -12.43 2.21 0.69
N ARG A 33 -12.31 1.47 -0.42
CA ARG A 33 -13.15 0.29 -0.68
C ARG A 33 -12.94 -0.75 0.43
N GLU A 34 -11.68 -1.00 0.78
CA GLU A 34 -11.29 -2.00 1.77
C GLU A 34 -10.40 -1.39 2.86
N VAL A 35 -10.61 -1.81 4.10
CA VAL A 35 -9.72 -1.54 5.23
C VAL A 35 -9.42 -2.87 5.91
N LEU A 36 -8.21 -3.38 5.67
CA LEU A 36 -7.82 -4.75 5.97
C LEU A 36 -6.83 -4.79 7.12
N SER A 37 -7.20 -5.55 8.15
CA SER A 37 -6.30 -5.96 9.22
C SER A 37 -5.66 -7.31 8.89
N VAL A 38 -4.40 -7.48 9.27
CA VAL A 38 -3.71 -8.77 9.22
C VAL A 38 -4.32 -9.86 10.11
N ASP A 39 -5.15 -9.49 11.09
CA ASP A 39 -5.83 -10.45 11.98
C ASP A 39 -6.64 -11.48 11.18
N LEU A 40 -7.14 -11.10 9.99
CA LEU A 40 -7.87 -11.99 9.07
C LEU A 40 -7.05 -13.18 8.57
N VAL A 41 -5.72 -13.12 8.64
CA VAL A 41 -4.81 -14.18 8.17
C VAL A 41 -3.85 -14.66 9.26
N ALA A 42 -4.01 -14.18 10.50
CA ALA A 42 -3.19 -14.55 11.67
C ALA A 42 -1.66 -14.51 11.40
N ALA A 43 -1.21 -13.57 10.59
CA ALA A 43 0.21 -13.41 10.23
C ALA A 43 0.51 -11.94 9.97
N TYR A 44 1.67 -11.45 10.44
CA TYR A 44 2.09 -10.08 10.16
C TYR A 44 2.83 -9.95 8.83
N LYS A 45 2.85 -8.75 8.25
CA LYS A 45 3.80 -8.42 7.19
C LYS A 45 5.23 -8.67 7.67
N PRO A 46 6.17 -9.13 6.80
CA PRO A 46 6.04 -9.29 5.35
C PRO A 46 5.58 -10.70 4.91
N SER A 47 4.77 -11.40 5.72
CA SER A 47 4.19 -12.68 5.28
C SER A 47 3.43 -12.54 3.94
N PRO A 48 3.70 -13.39 2.93
CA PRO A 48 2.96 -13.38 1.65
C PRO A 48 1.44 -13.54 1.81
N ALA A 49 0.97 -14.16 2.89
CA ALA A 49 -0.46 -14.30 3.18
C ALA A 49 -1.15 -12.93 3.35
N VAL A 50 -0.44 -11.93 3.88
CA VAL A 50 -0.96 -10.58 4.09
C VAL A 50 -1.14 -9.85 2.77
N TYR A 51 -0.14 -9.90 1.88
CA TYR A 51 -0.26 -9.27 0.56
C TYR A 51 -1.31 -9.98 -0.30
N ARG A 52 -1.41 -11.32 -0.19
CA ARG A 52 -2.47 -12.10 -0.84
C ARG A 52 -3.87 -11.68 -0.42
N LEU A 53 -4.08 -11.39 0.86
CA LEU A 53 -5.36 -10.89 1.36
C LEU A 53 -5.81 -9.64 0.59
N ALA A 54 -4.91 -8.68 0.36
CA ALA A 54 -5.24 -7.47 -0.40
C ALA A 54 -5.61 -7.79 -1.86
N ALA A 55 -4.83 -8.65 -2.53
CA ALA A 55 -5.13 -9.07 -3.90
C ALA A 55 -6.50 -9.76 -4.03
N GLN A 56 -6.83 -10.64 -3.08
CA GLN A 56 -8.10 -11.35 -3.06
C GLN A 56 -9.29 -10.41 -2.79
N ARG A 57 -9.17 -9.50 -1.82
CA ARG A 57 -10.25 -8.56 -1.47
C ARG A 57 -10.50 -7.51 -2.55
N LEU A 58 -9.45 -7.11 -3.26
CA LEU A 58 -9.57 -6.20 -4.39
C LEU A 58 -10.00 -6.88 -5.68
N GLU A 59 -9.93 -8.22 -5.75
CA GLU A 59 -10.18 -9.03 -6.94
C GLU A 59 -9.30 -8.60 -8.12
N LEU A 60 -8.03 -8.29 -7.82
CA LEU A 60 -7.05 -7.84 -8.81
C LEU A 60 -5.82 -8.74 -8.81
N PRO A 61 -5.21 -8.99 -9.99
CA PRO A 61 -3.91 -9.65 -10.03
C PRO A 61 -2.86 -8.75 -9.34
N PRO A 62 -1.86 -9.32 -8.64
CA PRO A 62 -0.85 -8.54 -7.92
C PRO A 62 -0.19 -7.44 -8.76
N ALA A 63 0.14 -7.72 -10.02
CA ALA A 63 0.77 -6.76 -10.93
C ALA A 63 -0.09 -5.51 -11.24
N ARG A 64 -1.41 -5.54 -10.93
CA ARG A 64 -2.33 -4.39 -11.07
C ARG A 64 -2.56 -3.61 -9.78
N ILE A 65 -1.88 -3.97 -8.70
CA ILE A 65 -1.95 -3.26 -7.42
C ILE A 65 -0.65 -2.47 -7.23
N LEU A 66 -0.79 -1.15 -7.04
CA LEU A 66 0.29 -0.30 -6.54
C LEU A 66 0.24 -0.31 -5.01
N PHE A 67 1.20 -1.00 -4.40
CA PHE A 67 1.39 -1.00 -2.96
C PHE A 67 2.25 0.18 -2.53
N VAL A 68 1.77 0.93 -1.55
CA VAL A 68 2.40 2.18 -1.09
C VAL A 68 2.75 2.03 0.38
N SER A 69 4.01 2.27 0.75
CA SER A 69 4.43 2.25 2.15
C SER A 69 5.57 3.24 2.39
N SER A 70 5.77 3.67 3.63
CA SER A 70 6.97 4.40 4.05
C SER A 70 8.03 3.49 4.67
N ASN A 71 7.75 2.19 4.80
CA ASN A 71 8.65 1.21 5.39
C ASN A 71 9.37 0.43 4.30
N GLN A 72 10.70 0.47 4.26
CA GLN A 72 11.48 -0.22 3.22
C GLN A 72 11.24 -1.74 3.23
N TRP A 73 11.18 -2.35 4.41
CA TRP A 73 10.88 -3.77 4.57
C TRP A 73 9.49 -4.18 4.03
N ASP A 74 8.49 -3.30 4.17
CA ASP A 74 7.14 -3.58 3.68
C ASP A 74 7.09 -3.44 2.15
N THR A 75 7.82 -2.45 1.60
CA THR A 75 7.98 -2.33 0.14
C THR A 75 8.71 -3.52 -0.48
N ALA A 76 9.74 -4.04 0.19
CA ALA A 76 10.47 -5.23 -0.24
C ALA A 76 9.56 -6.47 -0.25
N GLY A 77 8.81 -6.72 0.84
CA GLY A 77 7.87 -7.82 0.94
C GLY A 77 6.77 -7.77 -0.12
N ALA A 78 6.19 -6.58 -0.35
CA ALA A 78 5.19 -6.37 -1.38
C ALA A 78 5.74 -6.60 -2.81
N ALA A 79 6.97 -6.14 -3.07
CA ALA A 79 7.63 -6.35 -4.36
C ALA A 79 7.90 -7.84 -4.61
N ALA A 80 8.41 -8.55 -3.60
CA ALA A 80 8.65 -9.99 -3.67
C ALA A 80 7.36 -10.80 -3.88
N PHE A 81 6.22 -10.32 -3.38
CA PHE A 81 4.91 -10.92 -3.64
C PHE A 81 4.41 -10.70 -5.08
N GLY A 82 4.91 -9.68 -5.78
CA GLY A 82 4.54 -9.35 -7.16
C GLY A 82 3.66 -8.11 -7.33
N PHE A 83 3.56 -7.25 -6.30
CA PHE A 83 2.95 -5.93 -6.45
C PHE A 83 3.88 -4.95 -7.18
N ARG A 84 3.28 -3.96 -7.84
CA ARG A 84 4.00 -2.71 -8.13
C ARG A 84 4.13 -1.95 -6.81
N VAL A 85 5.25 -1.27 -6.60
CA VAL A 85 5.54 -0.69 -5.27
C VAL A 85 6.03 0.74 -5.36
N ALA A 86 5.49 1.62 -4.52
CA ALA A 86 6.00 2.96 -4.27
C ALA A 86 6.45 3.09 -2.81
N LEU A 87 7.67 3.59 -2.60
CA LEU A 87 8.17 4.00 -1.30
C LEU A 87 7.93 5.51 -1.11
N ILE A 88 7.30 5.88 -0.01
CA ILE A 88 7.25 7.27 0.48
C ILE A 88 8.41 7.48 1.46
N ASP A 89 9.47 8.14 1.02
CA ASP A 89 10.66 8.43 1.82
C ASP A 89 10.75 9.92 2.17
N ARG A 90 10.38 10.25 3.41
CA ARG A 90 10.38 11.63 3.93
C ARG A 90 11.73 12.03 4.55
N THR A 91 12.59 11.07 4.82
CA THR A 91 13.81 11.28 5.61
C THR A 91 15.08 11.14 4.76
N GLY A 92 14.96 10.64 3.53
CA GLY A 92 16.11 10.33 2.69
C GLY A 92 16.94 9.21 3.30
N ALA A 93 16.30 8.26 3.98
CA ALA A 93 17.00 7.20 4.70
C ALA A 93 17.84 6.36 3.74
N ALA A 94 19.00 5.88 4.23
CA ALA A 94 19.81 4.94 3.48
C ALA A 94 18.98 3.69 3.11
N ARG A 95 19.16 3.21 1.88
CA ARG A 95 18.47 2.01 1.39
C ARG A 95 18.90 0.79 2.20
N GLU A 96 17.94 0.07 2.75
CA GLU A 96 18.20 -1.22 3.38
C GLU A 96 18.57 -2.26 2.31
N GLU A 97 19.47 -3.18 2.65
CA GLU A 97 19.89 -4.29 1.78
C GLU A 97 18.82 -5.40 1.76
N LEU A 98 17.66 -5.09 1.20
CA LEU A 98 16.52 -6.00 1.10
C LEU A 98 16.25 -6.41 -0.35
N PRO A 99 15.73 -7.63 -0.57
CA PRO A 99 15.34 -8.07 -1.90
C PRO A 99 14.13 -7.28 -2.41
N GLY A 100 14.14 -6.94 -3.70
CA GLY A 100 13.08 -6.17 -4.34
C GLY A 100 13.31 -4.66 -4.22
N GLN A 101 13.05 -3.94 -5.32
CA GLN A 101 13.18 -2.49 -5.37
C GLN A 101 11.82 -1.85 -5.60
N PRO A 102 11.54 -0.69 -4.97
CA PRO A 102 10.36 0.07 -5.31
C PRO A 102 10.47 0.55 -6.76
N HIS A 103 9.33 0.57 -7.44
CA HIS A 103 9.23 1.08 -8.80
C HIS A 103 9.22 2.61 -8.81
N LEU A 104 8.82 3.23 -7.69
CA LEU A 104 8.79 4.66 -7.47
C LEU A 104 9.28 4.97 -6.05
N VAL A 105 10.13 5.98 -5.91
CA VAL A 105 10.46 6.59 -4.62
C VAL A 105 10.03 8.04 -4.70
N VAL A 106 9.20 8.46 -3.76
CA VAL A 106 8.62 9.80 -3.70
C VAL A 106 8.70 10.33 -2.27
N TYR A 107 8.70 11.65 -2.10
CA TYR A 107 8.80 12.27 -0.80
C TYR A 107 7.48 12.19 -0.01
N ASP A 108 6.35 12.40 -0.68
CA ASP A 108 5.03 12.45 -0.05
C ASP A 108 3.89 11.91 -0.95
N LEU A 109 2.67 11.95 -0.39
CA LEU A 109 1.46 11.50 -1.10
C LEU A 109 1.06 12.44 -2.25
N ALA A 110 1.43 13.72 -2.21
CA ALA A 110 1.10 14.67 -3.27
C ALA A 110 1.97 14.42 -4.51
N GLU A 111 3.25 14.12 -4.29
CA GLU A 111 4.16 13.67 -5.34
C GLU A 111 3.72 12.32 -5.91
N LEU A 112 3.32 11.36 -5.06
CA LEU A 112 2.75 10.09 -5.51
C LEU A 112 1.55 10.30 -6.44
N ALA A 113 0.59 11.15 -6.03
CA ALA A 113 -0.61 11.41 -6.81
C ALA A 113 -0.26 11.96 -8.20
N ARG A 114 0.68 12.91 -8.29
CA ARG A 114 1.18 13.43 -9.59
C ARG A 114 1.80 12.33 -10.44
N ALA A 115 2.61 11.45 -9.85
CA ALA A 115 3.27 10.36 -10.58
C ALA A 115 2.27 9.33 -11.13
N VAL A 116 1.21 9.03 -10.37
CA VAL A 116 0.16 8.08 -10.79
C VAL A 116 -0.74 8.68 -11.88
N ASP A 117 -1.09 9.96 -11.76
CA ASP A 117 -1.89 10.67 -12.78
C ASP A 117 -1.14 10.70 -14.13
N MET A 118 0.16 11.02 -14.14
CA MET A 118 0.97 11.02 -15.37
C MET A 118 1.12 9.64 -16.02
N ALA A 119 1.12 8.56 -15.23
CA ALA A 119 1.24 7.20 -15.75
C ALA A 119 -0.09 6.63 -16.29
N SER A 120 -1.20 7.35 -16.06
CA SER A 120 -2.55 6.98 -16.48
C SER A 120 -3.03 7.75 -17.72
N MET A 121 -2.25 8.75 -18.16
CA MET A 121 -2.38 9.45 -19.46
C MET A 121 -1.77 8.63 -20.59
#